data_AF-A0A7S3UKY4-F1
#
_entry.id   AF-A0A7S3UKY4-F1
#
_cell.length_a   1.000
_cell.length_b   1.000
_cell.length_c   1.000
_cell.angle_alpha   90.00
_cell.angle_beta   90.00
_cell.angle_gamma   90.00
#
_symmetry.space_group_name_H-M   'P 1'
#
loop_
_entity.id
_entity.type
_entity.pdbx_description
1 polymer ?
#
loop_
_entity_poly.entity_id
_entity_poly.type
_entity_poly.pdbx_seq_one_letter_code
_entity_poly.pdbx_strand_id
1 'polypeptide(L)'
;SRCSAVDGKSLVWTRLPPSLVSPEAAYVGLCAEVASKPTLTRDTDEFSPHLTRGGVGCALSHREAWRGAAKFGGTTLIFEDDVVFFARGFDARFKAIAASLPPGWDICYFGYHGGAPGPTDSMEDGYDILRAEGLVTGLYCYAVSSKGAEKLIDLVFPLQVQVDVAISMHFHELSA
;
A
#
# COMPACT_ATOMS: atom_id res chain seq x y z
N SER A 1 -9.47 13.90 6.82
CA SER A 1 -10.68 13.66 6.01
C SER A 1 -10.96 12.17 6.00
N ARG A 2 -12.21 11.73 5.81
CA ARG A 2 -12.55 10.30 5.64
C ARG A 2 -12.71 10.03 4.15
N CYS A 3 -11.91 9.11 3.61
CA CYS A 3 -12.14 8.58 2.25
C CYS A 3 -13.16 7.45 2.34
N SER A 4 -14.09 7.37 1.40
CA SER A 4 -15.01 6.24 1.31
C SER A 4 -14.27 5.06 0.68
N ALA A 5 -14.38 3.88 1.31
CA ALA A 5 -13.86 2.65 0.71
C ALA A 5 -14.69 2.28 -0.53
N VAL A 6 -14.02 1.78 -1.56
CA VAL A 6 -14.65 1.21 -2.75
C VAL A 6 -14.99 -0.24 -2.47
N ASP A 7 -16.29 -0.57 -2.46
CA ASP A 7 -16.74 -1.95 -2.28
C ASP A 7 -16.39 -2.79 -3.52
N GLY A 8 -15.41 -3.68 -3.36
CA GLY A 8 -14.98 -4.61 -4.39
C GLY A 8 -16.12 -5.47 -4.95
N LYS A 9 -17.15 -5.79 -4.15
CA LYS A 9 -18.28 -6.60 -4.62
C LYS A 9 -19.08 -5.91 -5.73
N SER A 10 -19.04 -4.58 -5.79
CA SER A 10 -19.70 -3.80 -6.83
C SER A 10 -18.94 -3.80 -8.17
N LEU A 11 -17.69 -4.26 -8.19
CA LEU A 11 -16.84 -4.25 -9.37
C LEU A 11 -17.15 -5.43 -10.30
N VAL A 12 -17.01 -5.18 -11.60
CA VAL A 12 -17.19 -6.15 -12.68
C VAL A 12 -15.97 -6.11 -13.58
N TRP A 13 -15.23 -7.21 -13.69
CA TRP A 13 -13.94 -7.29 -14.42
C TRP A 13 -14.00 -6.68 -15.83
N THR A 14 -15.04 -7.02 -16.60
CA THR A 14 -15.23 -6.54 -17.98
C THR A 14 -15.60 -5.07 -18.10
N ARG A 15 -15.89 -4.40 -16.98
CA ARG A 15 -16.23 -2.97 -16.91
C ARG A 15 -15.13 -2.12 -16.25
N LEU A 16 -14.01 -2.73 -15.84
CA LEU A 16 -12.90 -1.98 -15.26
C LEU A 16 -12.20 -1.17 -16.35
N PRO A 17 -11.99 0.15 -16.13
CA PRO A 17 -11.24 0.98 -17.07
C PRO A 17 -9.79 0.50 -17.20
N PRO A 18 -9.23 0.42 -18.43
CA PRO A 18 -7.83 0.05 -18.65
C PRO A 18 -6.81 1.00 -17.97
N SER A 19 -7.24 2.21 -17.61
CA SER A 19 -6.43 3.18 -16.85
C SER A 19 -6.36 2.90 -15.36
N LEU A 20 -7.20 1.99 -14.84
CA LEU A 20 -7.23 1.60 -13.43
C LEU A 20 -6.66 0.20 -13.22
N VAL A 21 -6.96 -0.73 -14.13
CA VAL A 21 -6.49 -2.11 -14.10
C VAL A 21 -6.09 -2.50 -15.52
N SER A 22 -4.92 -3.09 -15.71
CA SER A 22 -4.51 -3.51 -17.05
C SER A 22 -5.46 -4.60 -17.58
N PRO A 23 -5.74 -4.65 -18.90
CA PRO A 23 -6.59 -5.70 -19.47
C PRO A 23 -6.12 -7.11 -19.12
N GLU A 24 -4.80 -7.33 -19.11
CA GLU A 24 -4.17 -8.59 -18.77
C GLU A 24 -4.45 -8.97 -17.32
N ALA A 25 -4.27 -8.05 -16.38
CA ALA A 25 -4.52 -8.31 -14.96
C ALA A 25 -6.00 -8.50 -14.65
N ALA A 26 -6.89 -7.77 -15.34
CA ALA A 26 -8.33 -7.97 -15.24
C ALA A 26 -8.74 -9.36 -15.76
N TYR A 27 -8.14 -9.83 -16.85
CA TYR A 27 -8.37 -11.18 -17.38
C TYR A 27 -7.86 -12.25 -16.40
N VAL A 28 -6.64 -12.12 -15.88
CA VAL A 28 -6.08 -13.05 -14.87
C VAL A 28 -6.96 -13.09 -13.62
N GLY A 29 -7.42 -11.93 -13.13
CA GLY A 29 -8.33 -11.83 -11.98
C GLY A 29 -9.67 -12.53 -12.24
N LEU A 30 -10.26 -12.35 -13.43
CA LEU A 30 -11.47 -13.06 -13.83
C LEU A 30 -11.26 -14.59 -13.84
N CYS A 31 -10.18 -15.07 -14.46
CA CYS A 31 -9.86 -16.50 -14.50
C CYS A 31 -9.66 -17.08 -13.09
N ALA A 32 -8.96 -16.36 -12.22
CA ALA A 32 -8.75 -16.76 -10.83
C ALA A 32 -10.07 -16.82 -10.05
N GLU A 33 -10.96 -15.84 -10.23
CA GLU A 33 -12.28 -15.84 -9.59
C GLU A 33 -13.14 -17.04 -10.05
N VAL A 34 -13.19 -17.32 -11.36
CA VAL A 34 -13.91 -18.48 -11.91
C VAL A 34 -13.34 -19.80 -11.37
N ALA A 35 -12.02 -19.89 -11.23
CA ALA A 35 -11.33 -21.06 -10.71
C ALA A 35 -11.36 -21.15 -9.17
N SER A 36 -11.91 -20.15 -8.47
CA SER A 36 -11.80 -20.02 -7.00
C SER A 36 -10.35 -20.11 -6.50
N LYS A 37 -9.40 -19.58 -7.27
CA LYS A 37 -7.98 -19.61 -6.94
C LYS A 37 -7.71 -18.60 -5.81
N PRO A 38 -7.16 -19.03 -4.66
CA PRO A 38 -6.78 -18.11 -3.59
C PRO A 38 -5.48 -17.35 -3.92
N THR A 39 -5.31 -16.15 -3.34
CA THR A 39 -4.07 -15.37 -3.45
C THR A 39 -2.96 -15.88 -2.53
N LEU A 40 -3.34 -16.51 -1.42
CA LEU A 40 -2.44 -17.17 -0.47
C LEU A 40 -3.05 -18.50 -0.04
N THR A 41 -2.26 -19.56 -0.08
CA THR A 41 -2.65 -20.89 0.37
C THR A 41 -1.90 -21.24 1.65
N ARG A 42 -2.62 -21.65 2.71
CA ARG A 42 -1.99 -22.02 3.98
C ARG A 42 -1.29 -23.39 3.91
N ASP A 43 -1.72 -24.25 2.99
CA ASP A 43 -1.25 -25.63 2.91
C ASP A 43 0.02 -25.78 2.09
N THR A 44 0.23 -24.93 1.07
CA THR A 44 1.39 -24.99 0.16
C THR A 44 2.30 -23.77 0.25
N ASP A 45 1.91 -22.74 1.01
CA ASP A 45 2.59 -21.43 1.09
C ASP A 45 2.76 -20.76 -0.28
N GLU A 46 1.93 -21.16 -1.27
CA GLU A 46 1.96 -20.57 -2.60
C GLU A 46 1.29 -19.18 -2.56
N PHE A 47 2.07 -18.19 -3.00
CA PHE A 47 1.63 -16.81 -3.15
C PHE A 47 1.35 -16.49 -4.62
N SER A 48 0.15 -15.98 -4.91
CA SER A 48 -0.24 -15.50 -6.22
C SER A 48 -0.79 -14.08 -6.11
N PRO A 49 -0.05 -13.06 -6.56
CA PRO A 49 -0.44 -11.65 -6.38
C PRO A 49 -1.49 -11.18 -7.40
N HIS A 50 -2.28 -12.11 -7.96
CA HIS A 50 -3.33 -11.76 -8.90
C HIS A 50 -4.38 -10.88 -8.22
N LEU A 51 -5.00 -10.01 -9.01
CA LEU A 51 -6.03 -9.12 -8.51
C LEU A 51 -7.29 -9.91 -8.14
N THR A 52 -7.84 -9.58 -6.98
CA THR A 52 -9.21 -9.95 -6.60
C THR A 52 -10.08 -8.70 -6.69
N ARG A 53 -11.40 -8.85 -6.82
CA ARG A 53 -12.29 -7.68 -6.79
C ARG A 53 -12.17 -6.87 -5.49
N GLY A 54 -12.00 -7.56 -4.36
CA GLY A 54 -11.71 -6.93 -3.07
C GLY A 54 -10.39 -6.15 -3.10
N GLY A 55 -9.33 -6.74 -3.65
CA GLY A 55 -8.02 -6.09 -3.81
C GLY A 55 -8.07 -4.86 -4.71
N VAL A 56 -8.82 -4.91 -5.82
CA VAL A 56 -9.06 -3.73 -6.67
C VAL A 56 -9.81 -2.65 -5.89
N GLY A 57 -10.83 -3.00 -5.11
CA GLY A 57 -11.55 -2.05 -4.25
C GLY A 57 -10.63 -1.38 -3.21
N CYS A 58 -9.76 -2.16 -2.56
CA CYS A 58 -8.74 -1.65 -1.64
C CYS A 58 -7.80 -0.67 -2.35
N ALA A 59 -7.24 -1.06 -3.48
CA ALA A 59 -6.32 -0.24 -4.26
C ALA A 59 -6.94 1.09 -4.73
N LEU A 60 -8.21 1.06 -5.18
CA LEU A 60 -8.92 2.29 -5.56
C LEU A 60 -9.18 3.21 -4.37
N SER A 61 -9.39 2.64 -3.18
CA SER A 61 -9.54 3.41 -1.93
C SER A 61 -8.23 4.12 -1.56
N HIS A 62 -7.10 3.41 -1.66
CA HIS A 62 -5.77 4.03 -1.47
C HIS A 62 -5.48 5.09 -2.51
N ARG A 63 -5.83 4.88 -3.78
CA ARG A 63 -5.66 5.87 -4.84
C ARG A 63 -6.39 7.18 -4.54
N GLU A 64 -7.61 7.12 -4.02
CA GLU A 64 -8.35 8.31 -3.61
C GLU A 64 -7.73 8.98 -2.37
N ALA A 65 -7.22 8.19 -1.41
CA ALA A 65 -6.44 8.72 -0.29
C ALA A 65 -5.16 9.43 -0.77
N TRP A 66 -4.42 8.85 -1.73
CA TRP A 66 -3.23 9.45 -2.33
C TRP A 66 -3.55 10.75 -3.09
N ARG A 67 -4.66 10.80 -3.83
CA ARG A 67 -5.14 12.04 -4.46
C ARG A 67 -5.45 13.12 -3.43
N GLY A 68 -5.98 12.74 -2.26
CA GLY A 68 -6.16 13.64 -1.13
C GLY A 68 -4.84 14.13 -0.55
N ALA A 69 -3.89 13.22 -0.32
CA ALA A 69 -2.57 13.52 0.23
C ALA A 69 -1.76 14.47 -0.68
N ALA A 70 -1.76 14.21 -1.99
CA ALA A 70 -1.11 15.06 -3.00
C ALA A 70 -1.65 16.50 -3.00
N LYS A 71 -2.96 16.66 -2.77
CA LYS A 71 -3.59 18.00 -2.68
C LYS A 71 -3.34 18.69 -1.34
N PHE A 72 -3.11 17.93 -0.27
CA PHE A 72 -2.91 18.48 1.08
C PHE A 72 -1.56 19.20 1.22
N GLY A 73 -0.52 18.76 0.51
CA GLY A 73 0.79 19.43 0.51
C GLY A 73 1.65 19.14 1.74
N GLY A 74 1.39 18.06 2.48
CA GLY A 74 2.13 17.68 3.68
C GLY A 74 2.09 16.17 3.95
N THR A 75 2.63 15.77 5.11
CA THR A 75 2.59 14.37 5.55
C THR A 75 1.16 13.93 5.84
N THR A 76 0.71 12.86 5.19
CA THR A 76 -0.60 12.26 5.41
C THR A 76 -0.41 10.87 6.00
N LEU A 77 -1.09 10.60 7.12
CA LEU A 77 -1.14 9.29 7.74
C LEU A 77 -2.42 8.57 7.31
N ILE A 78 -2.28 7.37 6.76
CA ILE A 78 -3.37 6.55 6.20
C ILE A 78 -3.52 5.30 7.04
N PHE A 79 -4.78 4.94 7.35
CA PHE A 79 -5.16 3.73 8.07
C PHE A 79 -6.20 2.96 7.27
N GLU A 80 -6.09 1.63 7.27
CA GLU A 80 -7.21 0.75 6.91
C GLU A 80 -8.30 0.79 8.00
N ASP A 81 -9.52 0.37 7.64
CA ASP A 81 -10.71 0.50 8.49
C ASP A 81 -10.80 -0.56 9.60
N ASP A 82 -9.97 -1.60 9.55
CA ASP A 82 -9.85 -2.66 10.53
C ASP A 82 -8.78 -2.39 11.61
N VAL A 83 -8.09 -1.26 11.55
CA VAL A 83 -7.18 -0.81 12.62
C VAL A 83 -7.97 -0.35 13.84
N VAL A 84 -8.06 -1.24 14.82
CA VAL A 84 -8.85 -1.04 16.06
C VAL A 84 -8.01 -0.66 17.29
N PHE A 85 -6.69 -0.83 17.24
CA PHE A 85 -5.78 -0.52 18.35
C PHE A 85 -4.54 0.23 17.89
N PHE A 86 -4.10 1.17 18.72
CA PHE A 86 -2.86 1.92 18.54
C PHE A 86 -1.87 1.61 19.64
N ALA A 87 -0.58 1.64 19.31
CA ALA A 87 0.46 1.59 20.31
C ALA A 87 0.33 2.77 21.31
N ARG A 88 0.73 2.56 22.56
CA ARG A 88 0.72 3.63 23.57
C ARG A 88 1.57 4.81 23.10
N GLY A 89 1.00 6.01 23.14
CA GLY A 89 1.70 7.23 22.74
C GLY A 89 1.93 7.37 21.23
N PHE A 90 1.14 6.67 20.40
CA PHE A 90 1.26 6.66 18.95
C PHE A 90 1.44 8.06 18.34
N ASP A 91 0.63 9.05 18.73
CA ASP A 91 0.73 10.41 18.18
C ASP A 91 2.09 11.07 18.41
N ALA A 92 2.64 10.92 19.62
CA ALA A 92 3.94 11.47 19.97
C ALA A 92 5.06 10.77 19.19
N ARG A 93 4.97 9.43 19.07
CA ARG A 93 5.93 8.61 18.31
C ARG A 93 5.87 8.91 16.82
N PHE A 94 4.67 9.03 16.25
CA PHE A 94 4.47 9.42 14.86
C PHE A 94 5.10 10.78 14.58
N LYS A 95 4.90 11.78 15.45
CA LYS A 95 5.52 13.11 15.28
C LYS A 95 7.05 13.04 15.33
N ALA A 96 7.61 12.24 16.24
CA ALA A 96 9.05 12.04 16.32
C ALA A 96 9.61 11.40 15.04
N ILE A 97 8.98 10.31 14.56
CA ILE A 97 9.36 9.62 13.32
C ILE A 97 9.21 10.55 12.12
N ALA A 98 8.07 11.23 11.98
CA ALA A 98 7.84 12.15 10.85
C ALA A 98 8.85 13.31 10.80
N ALA A 99 9.39 13.72 11.95
CA ALA A 99 10.43 14.74 12.04
C ALA A 99 11.84 14.20 11.74
N SER A 100 12.06 12.88 11.85
CA SER A 100 13.34 12.23 11.58
C SER A 100 13.47 11.65 10.17
N LEU A 101 12.36 11.54 9.42
CA LEU A 101 12.40 11.05 8.04
C LEU A 101 13.27 11.96 7.16
N PRO A 102 14.09 11.37 6.26
CA PRO A 102 15.03 12.13 5.46
C PRO A 102 14.32 13.09 4.48
N PRO A 103 14.96 14.20 4.08
CA PRO A 103 14.37 15.11 3.11
C PRO A 103 14.03 14.40 1.79
N GLY A 104 12.76 14.48 1.39
CA GLY A 104 12.29 13.91 0.12
C GLY A 104 11.75 12.48 0.21
N TRP A 105 11.59 11.91 1.40
CA TRP A 105 10.94 10.63 1.62
C TRP A 105 9.55 10.53 0.96
N ASP A 106 9.18 9.34 0.50
CA ASP A 106 7.90 9.12 -0.18
C ASP A 106 6.86 8.38 0.68
N ILE A 107 7.24 7.25 1.28
CA ILE A 107 6.35 6.39 2.07
C ILE A 107 7.08 5.84 3.31
N CYS A 108 6.38 5.77 4.44
CA CYS A 108 6.88 5.19 5.69
C CYS A 108 5.83 4.27 6.30
N TYR A 109 6.14 2.98 6.45
CA TYR A 109 5.23 1.97 6.99
C TYR A 109 5.29 1.93 8.53
N PHE A 110 4.12 1.86 9.18
CA PHE A 110 3.99 1.66 10.63
C PHE A 110 3.43 0.28 10.99
N GLY A 111 2.99 -0.49 10.00
CA GLY A 111 2.62 -1.89 10.12
C GLY A 111 2.65 -2.54 8.74
N TYR A 112 3.31 -3.69 8.64
CA TYR A 112 3.53 -4.43 7.39
C TYR A 112 3.80 -5.91 7.66
N HIS A 113 3.76 -6.71 6.60
CA HIS A 113 4.20 -8.10 6.56
C HIS A 113 5.39 -8.25 5.61
N GLY A 114 6.25 -9.22 5.89
CA GLY A 114 7.43 -9.51 5.07
C GLY A 114 8.55 -8.47 5.22
N GLY A 115 9.37 -8.33 4.18
CA GLY A 115 10.58 -7.52 4.16
C GLY A 115 11.80 -8.20 4.79
N ALA A 116 12.98 -7.92 4.23
CA ALA A 116 14.24 -8.14 4.95
C ALA A 116 14.57 -6.85 5.71
N PRO A 117 15.12 -6.91 6.94
CA PRO A 117 15.60 -5.71 7.60
C PRO A 117 16.73 -5.12 6.74
N GLY A 118 16.46 -3.98 6.09
CA GLY A 118 17.47 -3.16 5.46
C GLY A 118 18.43 -2.56 6.51
N PRO A 119 19.45 -1.81 6.09
CA PRO A 119 20.31 -1.08 7.02
C PRO A 119 19.47 -0.18 7.94
N THR A 120 19.80 -0.22 9.23
CA THR A 120 19.09 0.45 10.32
C THR A 120 19.67 1.84 10.58
N ASP A 121 18.82 2.87 10.62
CA ASP A 121 19.11 4.09 11.38
C ASP A 121 18.43 3.96 12.75
N SER A 122 19.22 3.75 13.80
CA SER A 122 18.71 3.58 15.15
C SER A 122 18.35 4.93 15.77
N MET A 123 17.11 5.07 16.24
CA MET A 123 16.68 6.26 16.97
C MET A 123 16.89 6.09 18.48
N GLU A 124 17.27 7.18 19.16
CA GLU A 124 17.44 7.22 20.63
C GLU A 124 16.19 6.79 21.42
N ASP A 125 14.99 6.87 20.79
CA ASP A 125 13.69 6.50 21.39
C ASP A 125 13.29 5.02 21.17
N GLY A 126 14.19 4.17 20.67
CA GLY A 126 13.99 2.71 20.64
C GLY A 126 13.21 2.17 19.43
N TYR A 127 13.27 2.86 18.30
CA TYR A 127 12.77 2.39 17.00
C TYR A 127 13.88 2.47 15.95
N ASP A 128 13.99 1.46 15.11
CA ASP A 128 14.85 1.49 13.93
C ASP A 128 14.01 1.89 12.71
N ILE A 129 14.41 2.94 12.01
CA ILE A 129 13.85 3.25 10.69
C ILE A 129 14.65 2.43 9.69
N LEU A 130 13.95 1.50 9.05
CA LEU A 130 14.54 0.60 8.07
C LEU A 130 14.18 1.08 6.67
N ARG A 131 15.16 1.02 5.76
CA ARG A 131 14.84 1.11 4.34
C ARG A 131 14.07 -0.15 3.94
N ALA A 132 12.89 0.04 3.35
CA ALA A 132 12.08 -1.07 2.86
C ALA A 132 12.76 -1.73 1.65
N GLU A 133 13.00 -3.03 1.74
CA GLU A 133 13.60 -3.84 0.68
C GLU A 133 12.87 -5.18 0.54
N GLY A 134 12.84 -5.70 -0.69
CA GLY A 134 12.17 -6.95 -1.03
C GLY A 134 10.64 -6.83 -1.04
N LEU A 135 9.97 -7.96 -0.85
CA LEU A 135 8.51 -8.04 -0.82
C LEU A 135 8.00 -7.59 0.55
N VAL A 136 7.37 -6.43 0.58
CA VAL A 136 6.64 -5.88 1.73
C VAL A 136 5.17 -5.83 1.35
N THR A 137 4.32 -6.42 2.17
CA THR A 137 2.87 -6.48 1.98
C THR A 137 2.13 -5.88 3.18
N GLY A 138 0.84 -5.58 3.01
CA GLY A 138 0.01 -4.95 4.03
C GLY A 138 0.13 -3.43 4.05
N LEU A 139 -1.03 -2.77 3.99
CA LEU A 139 -1.16 -1.31 3.99
C LEU A 139 -1.98 -0.79 5.18
N TYR A 140 -1.92 -1.51 6.31
CA TYR A 140 -2.68 -1.23 7.53
C TYR A 140 -2.52 0.21 8.02
N CYS A 141 -1.27 0.68 8.09
CA CYS A 141 -0.91 1.99 8.57
C CYS A 141 0.41 2.44 7.94
N TYR A 142 0.38 3.56 7.23
CA TYR A 142 1.57 4.17 6.64
C TYR A 142 1.39 5.67 6.52
N ALA A 143 2.50 6.40 6.59
CA ALA A 143 2.56 7.80 6.19
C ALA A 143 3.03 7.91 4.75
N VAL A 144 2.56 8.93 4.07
CA VAL A 144 2.96 9.28 2.71
C VAL A 144 3.20 10.79 2.61
N SER A 145 4.25 11.19 1.90
CA SER A 145 4.47 12.59 1.57
C SER A 145 3.58 13.01 0.39
N SER A 146 3.38 14.32 0.19
CA SER A 146 2.60 14.82 -0.96
C SER A 146 3.17 14.32 -2.30
N LYS A 147 4.50 14.30 -2.44
CA LYS A 147 5.20 13.80 -3.63
C LYS A 147 5.16 12.29 -3.73
N GLY A 148 5.32 11.59 -2.61
CA GLY A 148 5.17 10.13 -2.56
C GLY A 148 3.80 9.71 -3.03
N ALA A 149 2.73 10.42 -2.63
CA ALA A 149 1.37 10.12 -3.05
C ALA A 149 1.17 10.29 -4.58
N GLU A 150 1.78 11.31 -5.19
CA GLU A 150 1.78 11.48 -6.65
C GLU A 150 2.51 10.33 -7.33
N LYS A 151 3.73 10.00 -6.88
CA LYS A 151 4.52 8.89 -7.42
C LYS A 151 3.79 7.55 -7.30
N LEU A 152 3.16 7.26 -6.16
CA LEU A 152 2.42 6.02 -5.96
C LEU A 152 1.27 5.88 -6.95
N ILE A 153 0.56 6.96 -7.29
CA ILE A 153 -0.49 6.90 -8.31
C ILE A 153 0.09 6.50 -9.67
N ASP A 154 1.22 7.09 -10.05
CA ASP A 154 1.85 6.88 -11.36
C ASP A 154 2.55 5.50 -11.47
N LEU A 155 3.14 5.01 -10.38
CA LEU A 155 3.84 3.72 -10.35
C LEU A 155 2.87 2.54 -10.26
N VAL A 156 1.78 2.68 -9.50
CA VAL A 156 0.85 1.57 -9.21
C VAL A 156 -0.23 1.41 -10.27
N PHE A 157 -0.65 2.50 -10.93
CA PHE A 157 -1.76 2.47 -11.89
C PHE A 157 -1.29 2.58 -13.34
N PRO A 158 -1.82 1.75 -14.27
CA PRO A 158 -2.87 0.76 -14.05
C PRO A 158 -2.38 -0.47 -13.25
N LEU A 159 -3.24 -1.00 -12.39
CA LEU A 159 -2.91 -2.14 -11.54
C LEU A 159 -2.62 -3.39 -12.37
N GLN A 160 -1.52 -4.06 -12.02
CA GLN A 160 -1.12 -5.35 -12.58
C GLN A 160 -1.22 -6.49 -11.55
N VAL A 161 -1.04 -6.15 -10.27
CA VAL A 161 -1.04 -7.04 -9.11
C VAL A 161 -1.68 -6.33 -7.92
N GLN A 162 -1.84 -7.04 -6.80
CA GLN A 162 -2.27 -6.44 -5.53
C GLN A 162 -1.43 -5.18 -5.19
N VAL A 163 -2.09 -4.15 -4.65
CA VAL A 163 -1.51 -2.80 -4.53
C VAL A 163 -0.23 -2.76 -3.70
N ASP A 164 -0.18 -3.49 -2.60
CA ASP A 164 0.98 -3.58 -1.73
C ASP A 164 2.19 -4.24 -2.42
N VAL A 165 1.94 -5.32 -3.17
CA VAL A 165 2.94 -5.95 -4.04
C VAL A 165 3.44 -4.96 -5.08
N ALA A 166 2.54 -4.24 -5.75
CA ALA A 166 2.91 -3.24 -6.75
C ALA A 166 3.85 -2.18 -6.17
N ILE A 167 3.55 -1.65 -4.97
CA ILE A 167 4.43 -0.68 -4.30
C ILE A 167 5.80 -1.29 -4.02
N SER A 168 5.86 -2.54 -3.52
CA SER A 168 7.13 -3.20 -3.20
C SER A 168 8.03 -3.43 -4.43
N MET A 169 7.43 -3.70 -5.59
CA MET A 169 8.16 -3.82 -6.87
C MET A 169 8.82 -2.49 -7.28
N HIS A 170 8.32 -1.38 -6.75
CA HIS A 170 8.74 -0.02 -7.07
C HIS A 170 9.58 0.69 -5.99
N PHE A 171 10.08 -0.03 -4.99
CA PHE A 171 10.91 0.58 -3.93
C PHE A 171 12.17 1.28 -4.43
N HIS A 172 12.69 0.91 -5.60
CA HIS A 172 13.85 1.54 -6.19
C HIS A 172 13.53 2.90 -6.87
N GLU A 173 12.28 3.15 -7.25
CA GLU A 173 11.83 4.47 -7.73
C GLU A 173 11.32 5.38 -6.60
N LEU A 174 11.11 4.83 -5.40
CA LEU A 174 10.73 5.58 -4.20
C LEU A 174 11.97 6.03 -3.42
N SER A 175 11.93 7.27 -2.97
CA SER A 175 12.91 7.91 -2.11
C SER A 175 12.75 7.41 -0.67
N ALA A 176 13.89 7.08 -0.06
CA ALA A 176 13.99 6.77 1.37
C ALA A 176 13.53 7.96 2.21
#